data_AF-A0ABD6E0F8-F1
#
_entry.id   AF-A0ABD6E0F8-F1
#
_cell.length_a   1.000
_cell.length_b   1.000
_cell.length_c   1.000
_cell.angle_alpha   90.00
_cell.angle_beta   90.00
_cell.angle_gamma   90.00
#
_symmetry.space_group_name_H-M   'P 1'
#
loop_
_entity.id
_entity.type
_entity.pdbx_description
1 polymer ?
#
loop_
_entity_poly.entity_id
_entity_poly.type
_entity_poly.pdbx_seq_one_letter_code
_entity_poly.pdbx_strand_id
1 'polypeptide(L)'
;MKNKTLTILTITIMLICLSMATSSTKINSNENKIDKSSNNDSINCLNEETNSLNLNLQPGDIVWRWIDANIFPLLQFFMHPLMVTDIIGNEYEFIESNGAENVWIRTETAEWVNNNNIFNHVYRFKEDIASYSDIQNAINFAKSQDGKKFVPLYDIYTGIFHIKNSNPNDPNDPLSDSWYCTELIWAAYYNQGINIESTIMEEVILPIDFHLSSLFEKVNLID
;
A
#
# COMPACT_ATOMS: atom_id res chain seq x y z
N MET A 1 -18.00 28.46 12.92
CA MET A 1 -18.18 27.29 13.80
C MET A 1 -17.57 25.99 13.26
N LYS A 2 -17.28 25.85 11.96
CA LYS A 2 -16.71 24.62 11.35
C LYS A 2 -15.31 24.21 11.85
N ASN A 3 -14.43 25.17 12.19
CA ASN A 3 -13.04 24.85 12.59
C ASN A 3 -12.90 24.10 13.93
N LYS A 4 -13.82 24.28 14.89
CA LYS A 4 -13.70 23.59 16.19
C LYS A 4 -14.00 22.09 16.08
N THR A 5 -14.91 21.70 15.18
CA THR A 5 -15.26 20.30 14.96
C THR A 5 -14.11 19.53 14.32
N LEU A 6 -13.41 20.15 13.36
CA LEU A 6 -12.25 19.54 12.71
C LEU A 6 -11.12 19.28 13.71
N THR A 7 -10.78 20.26 14.56
CA THR A 7 -9.73 20.09 15.58
C THR A 7 -10.05 18.99 16.60
N ILE A 8 -11.30 18.87 17.04
CA ILE A 8 -11.72 17.82 17.99
C ILE A 8 -11.66 16.44 17.34
N LEU A 9 -12.04 16.33 16.05
CA LEU A 9 -11.95 15.08 15.30
C LEU A 9 -10.49 14.65 15.11
N THR A 10 -9.58 15.58 14.78
CA THR A 10 -8.15 15.27 14.66
C THR A 10 -7.57 14.76 15.98
N ILE A 11 -7.93 15.40 17.12
CA ILE A 11 -7.48 14.97 18.45
C ILE A 11 -8.05 13.59 18.81
N THR A 12 -9.29 13.30 18.44
CA THR A 12 -9.95 12.02 18.74
C THR A 12 -9.36 10.89 17.91
N ILE A 13 -9.09 11.12 16.62
CA ILE A 13 -8.39 10.17 15.74
C ILE A 13 -6.99 9.90 16.31
N MET A 14 -6.23 10.94 16.71
CA MET A 14 -4.93 10.75 17.36
C MET A 14 -5.00 9.93 18.65
N LEU A 15 -6.05 10.10 19.48
CA LEU A 15 -6.23 9.36 20.73
C LEU A 15 -6.57 7.87 20.51
N ILE A 16 -7.43 7.56 19.53
CA ILE A 16 -7.76 6.16 19.17
C ILE A 16 -6.51 5.46 18.62
N CYS A 17 -5.80 6.13 17.73
CA CYS A 17 -4.52 5.72 17.17
C CYS A 17 -3.48 5.38 18.26
N LEU A 18 -3.30 6.25 19.26
CA LEU A 18 -2.35 6.03 20.36
C LEU A 18 -2.69 4.79 21.21
N SER A 19 -3.96 4.43 21.34
CA SER A 19 -4.39 3.26 22.11
C SER A 19 -4.07 1.91 21.44
N MET A 20 -3.98 1.88 20.11
CA MET A 20 -3.67 0.66 19.35
C MET A 20 -2.16 0.38 19.30
N ALA A 21 -1.33 1.42 19.27
CA ALA A 21 0.13 1.28 19.21
C ALA A 21 0.77 0.68 20.48
N THR A 22 0.12 0.81 21.65
CA THR A 22 0.64 0.27 22.91
C THR A 22 0.43 -1.25 23.06
N SER A 23 -0.29 -1.88 22.13
CA SER A 23 -0.62 -3.32 22.19
C SER A 23 0.33 -4.22 21.39
N SER A 24 1.24 -3.66 20.56
CA SER A 24 2.02 -4.45 19.58
C SER A 24 3.51 -4.68 19.90
N THR A 25 4.06 -4.16 21.00
CA THR A 25 5.51 -4.27 21.27
C THR A 25 5.87 -5.47 22.17
N LYS A 26 5.89 -6.67 21.57
CA LYS A 26 6.80 -7.77 21.98
C LYS A 26 7.19 -8.59 20.76
N ILE A 27 8.17 -8.10 20.00
CA ILE A 27 8.90 -8.94 19.03
C ILE A 27 10.34 -9.02 19.51
N ASN A 28 10.71 -10.19 20.03
CA ASN A 28 12.09 -10.55 20.38
C ASN A 28 12.85 -10.83 19.08
N SER A 29 13.78 -9.96 18.71
CA SER A 29 14.79 -10.26 17.70
C SER A 29 15.93 -11.05 18.35
N ASN A 30 15.89 -12.39 18.21
CA ASN A 30 17.06 -13.24 18.48
C ASN A 30 17.98 -13.22 17.26
N GLU A 31 19.08 -12.50 17.35
CA GLU A 31 20.19 -12.56 16.39
C GLU A 31 20.97 -13.87 16.59
N ASN A 32 20.84 -14.81 15.65
CA ASN A 32 21.71 -15.99 15.59
C ASN A 32 22.94 -15.68 14.74
N LYS A 33 24.09 -15.67 15.40
CA LYS A 33 25.43 -15.50 14.83
C LYS A 33 25.88 -16.84 14.25
N ILE A 34 26.03 -16.93 12.92
CA ILE A 34 26.51 -18.13 12.23
C ILE A 34 28.04 -18.07 12.12
N ASP A 35 28.71 -19.03 12.76
CA ASP A 35 30.14 -19.28 12.63
C ASP A 35 30.46 -19.95 11.28
N LYS A 36 31.46 -19.41 10.58
CA LYS A 36 32.00 -19.98 9.35
C LYS A 36 33.02 -21.07 9.70
N SER A 37 32.69 -22.32 9.38
CA SER A 37 33.64 -23.43 9.27
C SER A 37 33.62 -23.96 7.84
N SER A 38 34.79 -23.94 7.20
CA SER A 38 35.06 -24.47 5.88
C SER A 38 35.15 -25.99 5.90
N ASN A 39 34.54 -26.68 4.94
CA ASN A 39 35.14 -27.86 4.34
C ASN A 39 34.58 -28.08 2.92
N ASN A 40 35.52 -28.36 2.01
CA ASN A 40 35.30 -28.91 0.68
C ASN A 40 34.52 -30.22 0.76
N ASP A 41 33.60 -30.45 -0.19
CA ASP A 41 33.55 -31.70 -0.96
C ASP A 41 32.50 -31.66 -2.09
N SER A 42 32.93 -32.09 -3.28
CA SER A 42 32.14 -32.66 -4.39
C SER A 42 30.95 -31.87 -4.97
N ILE A 43 31.17 -31.35 -6.19
CA ILE A 43 30.16 -30.81 -7.11
C ILE A 43 29.25 -31.95 -7.58
N ASN A 44 28.14 -32.14 -6.87
CA ASN A 44 26.96 -32.81 -7.40
C ASN A 44 26.16 -31.75 -8.18
N CYS A 45 26.08 -31.91 -9.51
CA CYS A 45 25.09 -31.21 -10.33
C CYS A 45 23.70 -31.81 -10.02
N LEU A 46 23.20 -31.56 -8.82
CA LEU A 46 21.79 -31.71 -8.51
C LEU A 46 21.10 -30.53 -9.18
N ASN A 47 20.13 -30.85 -10.03
CA ASN A 47 19.11 -29.89 -10.41
C ASN A 47 18.47 -29.43 -9.10
N GLU A 48 18.92 -28.31 -8.56
CA GLU A 48 18.15 -27.56 -7.57
C GLU A 48 16.87 -27.16 -8.30
N GLU A 49 15.83 -27.97 -8.13
CA GLU A 49 14.47 -27.45 -8.11
C GLU A 49 14.50 -26.39 -7.01
N THR A 50 14.83 -25.16 -7.43
CA THR A 50 14.65 -23.98 -6.60
C THR A 50 13.17 -24.01 -6.28
N ASN A 51 12.85 -24.35 -5.03
CA ASN A 51 11.52 -24.21 -4.47
C ASN A 51 11.16 -22.74 -4.60
N SER A 52 10.60 -22.36 -5.74
CA SER A 52 10.26 -20.98 -6.05
C SER A 52 9.20 -20.59 -5.04
N LEU A 53 9.53 -19.62 -4.20
CA LEU A 53 8.59 -19.09 -3.23
C LEU A 53 7.37 -18.57 -3.99
N ASN A 54 6.26 -19.29 -3.88
CA ASN A 54 5.02 -18.92 -4.56
C ASN A 54 4.19 -18.10 -3.57
N LEU A 55 4.11 -16.79 -3.78
CA LEU A 55 3.29 -15.93 -2.95
C LEU A 55 1.88 -15.92 -3.52
N ASN A 56 0.89 -15.98 -2.64
CA ASN A 56 -0.53 -15.91 -3.01
C ASN A 56 -0.95 -14.46 -3.34
N LEU A 57 -0.22 -13.81 -4.23
CA LEU A 57 -0.54 -12.48 -4.76
C LEU A 57 -1.20 -12.60 -6.14
N GLN A 58 -2.05 -11.63 -6.46
CA GLN A 58 -2.72 -11.52 -7.75
C GLN A 58 -2.73 -10.06 -8.21
N PRO A 59 -2.73 -9.78 -9.53
CA PRO A 59 -2.97 -8.44 -10.03
C PRO A 59 -4.26 -7.85 -9.44
N GLY A 60 -4.18 -6.63 -8.94
CA GLY A 60 -5.25 -5.93 -8.24
C GLY A 60 -5.14 -5.95 -6.72
N ASP A 61 -4.36 -6.87 -6.15
CA ASP A 61 -4.13 -6.92 -4.72
C ASP A 61 -3.50 -5.63 -4.22
N ILE A 62 -3.97 -5.17 -3.05
CA ILE A 62 -3.48 -3.98 -2.37
C ILE A 62 -2.60 -4.41 -1.22
N VAL A 63 -1.37 -3.97 -1.27
CA VAL A 63 -0.29 -4.48 -0.47
C VAL A 63 0.32 -3.34 0.31
N TRP A 64 0.47 -3.46 1.64
CA TRP A 64 0.82 -2.31 2.49
C TRP A 64 2.20 -2.40 3.12
N ARG A 65 3.10 -1.52 2.67
CA ARG A 65 4.43 -1.34 3.25
C ARG A 65 4.37 -0.49 4.52
N TRP A 66 5.03 -0.98 5.57
CA TRP A 66 5.37 -0.18 6.74
C TRP A 66 6.45 0.83 6.37
N ILE A 67 6.18 2.12 6.55
CA ILE A 67 7.21 3.16 6.48
C ILE A 67 7.90 3.19 7.84
N ASP A 68 9.23 3.09 7.87
CA ASP A 68 10.00 3.11 9.11
C ASP A 68 9.68 4.39 9.91
N ALA A 69 9.18 4.18 11.14
CA ALA A 69 8.58 5.19 12.01
C ALA A 69 9.56 6.30 12.44
N ASN A 70 10.85 6.11 12.20
CA ASN A 70 11.92 7.01 12.59
C ASN A 70 11.90 8.37 11.89
N ILE A 71 11.16 8.51 10.77
CA ILE A 71 11.11 9.77 10.02
C ILE A 71 10.02 10.71 10.58
N PHE A 72 8.97 10.20 11.23
CA PHE A 72 7.97 11.02 11.94
C PHE A 72 7.19 10.22 13.00
N PRO A 73 7.35 10.50 14.31
CA PRO A 73 6.67 9.76 15.38
C PRO A 73 5.14 9.90 15.42
N LEU A 74 4.56 10.91 14.74
CA LEU A 74 3.11 11.04 14.54
C LEU A 74 2.57 10.24 13.34
N LEU A 75 3.46 9.71 12.49
CA LEU A 75 3.12 9.04 11.23
C LEU A 75 3.24 7.50 11.31
N GLN A 76 3.24 6.88 12.50
CA GLN A 76 3.20 5.41 12.64
C GLN A 76 1.94 4.76 12.04
N PHE A 77 0.98 5.57 11.59
CA PHE A 77 -0.23 5.16 10.87
C PHE A 77 -0.10 5.22 9.34
N PHE A 78 1.07 5.64 8.83
CA PHE A 78 1.29 5.80 7.40
C PHE A 78 1.80 4.48 6.83
N MET A 79 0.86 3.55 6.69
CA MET A 79 1.02 2.43 5.79
C MET A 79 1.04 2.99 4.37
N HIS A 80 2.01 2.55 3.56
CA HIS A 80 2.11 2.93 2.15
C HIS A 80 1.52 1.81 1.30
N PRO A 81 0.39 2.03 0.63
CA PRO A 81 -0.17 1.01 -0.22
C PRO A 81 0.54 0.97 -1.57
N LEU A 82 0.61 -0.24 -2.10
CA LEU A 82 1.01 -0.56 -3.45
C LEU A 82 -0.10 -1.40 -4.06
N MET A 83 -0.29 -1.30 -5.36
CA MET A 83 -1.16 -2.21 -6.10
C MET A 83 -0.30 -3.15 -6.95
N VAL A 84 -0.56 -4.45 -6.86
CA VAL A 84 0.06 -5.43 -7.77
C VAL A 84 -0.54 -5.23 -9.16
N THR A 85 0.29 -5.03 -10.17
CA THR A 85 -0.17 -4.76 -11.53
C THR A 85 0.08 -5.91 -12.50
N ASP A 86 1.09 -6.74 -12.23
CA ASP A 86 1.42 -7.92 -13.03
C ASP A 86 2.27 -8.92 -12.23
N ILE A 87 2.32 -10.17 -12.69
CA ILE A 87 3.15 -11.24 -12.13
C ILE A 87 3.84 -11.97 -13.28
N ILE A 88 5.18 -11.88 -13.34
CA ILE A 88 6.01 -12.42 -14.43
C ILE A 88 6.97 -13.44 -13.83
N GLY A 89 6.55 -14.71 -13.80
CA GLY A 89 7.33 -15.78 -13.18
C GLY A 89 7.44 -15.60 -11.66
N ASN A 90 8.64 -15.24 -11.17
CA ASN A 90 8.95 -14.98 -9.75
C ASN A 90 8.86 -13.47 -9.43
N GLU A 91 8.62 -12.63 -10.43
CA GLU A 91 8.64 -11.18 -10.25
C GLU A 91 7.22 -10.63 -10.16
N TYR A 92 7.04 -9.67 -9.24
CA TYR A 92 5.79 -8.97 -9.00
C TYR A 92 5.99 -7.51 -9.39
N GLU A 93 5.15 -7.02 -10.28
CA GLU A 93 5.11 -5.63 -10.66
C GLU A 93 4.14 -4.88 -9.74
N PHE A 94 4.57 -3.73 -9.23
CA PHE A 94 3.81 -2.87 -8.34
C PHE A 94 3.75 -1.46 -8.88
N ILE A 95 2.65 -0.77 -8.60
CA ILE A 95 2.53 0.68 -8.76
C ILE A 95 2.23 1.35 -7.42
N GLU A 96 2.88 2.49 -7.16
CA GLU A 96 2.67 3.33 -5.99
C GLU A 96 2.86 4.81 -6.31
N SER A 97 2.29 5.71 -5.50
CA SER A 97 2.62 7.15 -5.53
C SER A 97 3.46 7.51 -4.31
N ASN A 98 4.73 7.87 -4.52
CA ASN A 98 5.74 8.05 -3.48
C ASN A 98 6.45 9.42 -3.62
N GLY A 99 6.75 10.07 -2.49
CA GLY A 99 7.46 11.36 -2.49
C GLY A 99 8.89 11.31 -3.02
N ALA A 100 9.51 10.13 -3.11
CA ALA A 100 10.83 9.97 -3.70
C ALA A 100 10.80 9.89 -5.25
N GLU A 101 9.80 9.21 -5.81
CA GLU A 101 9.81 8.76 -7.22
C GLU A 101 8.56 9.18 -8.00
N ASN A 102 7.70 10.03 -7.40
CA ASN A 102 6.36 10.34 -7.92
C ASN A 102 5.48 9.08 -8.03
N VAL A 103 4.52 9.04 -8.95
CA VAL A 103 3.87 7.78 -9.35
C VAL A 103 4.85 7.00 -10.20
N TRP A 104 5.10 5.75 -9.83
CA TRP A 104 6.07 4.91 -10.52
C TRP A 104 5.72 3.43 -10.45
N ILE A 105 6.13 2.71 -11.48
CA ILE A 105 6.05 1.25 -11.59
C ILE A 105 7.41 0.64 -11.24
N ARG A 106 7.42 -0.41 -10.42
CA ARG A 106 8.62 -1.17 -10.08
C ARG A 106 8.36 -2.66 -10.01
N THR A 107 9.42 -3.44 -10.16
CA THR A 107 9.36 -4.90 -10.14
C THR A 107 10.23 -5.44 -9.01
N GLU A 108 9.72 -6.40 -8.26
CA GLU A 108 10.42 -7.03 -7.14
C GLU A 108 10.28 -8.55 -7.19
N THR A 109 11.28 -9.29 -6.72
CA THR A 109 11.24 -10.77 -6.69
C THR A 109 10.41 -11.29 -5.51
N ALA A 110 9.89 -12.52 -5.57
CA ALA A 110 9.20 -13.16 -4.44
C ALA A 110 10.05 -13.17 -3.17
N GLU A 111 11.36 -13.42 -3.32
CA GLU A 111 12.31 -13.41 -2.22
C GLU A 111 12.39 -12.03 -1.56
N TRP A 112 12.53 -10.97 -2.36
CA TRP A 112 12.55 -9.60 -1.84
C TRP A 112 11.23 -9.28 -1.14
N VAL A 113 10.12 -9.68 -1.73
CA VAL A 113 8.77 -9.44 -1.19
C VAL A 113 8.63 -10.10 0.18
N ASN A 114 9.00 -11.36 0.29
CA ASN A 114 8.94 -12.11 1.55
C ASN A 114 9.90 -11.58 2.62
N ASN A 115 11.14 -11.27 2.26
CA ASN A 115 12.18 -10.95 3.24
C ASN A 115 12.02 -9.55 3.84
N ASN A 116 11.37 -8.62 3.15
CA ASN A 116 11.26 -7.26 3.65
C ASN A 116 10.16 -7.10 4.71
N ASN A 117 9.36 -8.13 5.02
CA ASN A 117 8.29 -8.09 6.05
C ASN A 117 7.30 -6.91 5.88
N ILE A 118 7.33 -6.27 4.72
CA ILE A 118 6.56 -5.09 4.37
C ILE A 118 5.18 -5.47 3.86
N PHE A 119 4.78 -6.75 3.92
CA PHE A 119 3.58 -7.23 3.24
C PHE A 119 2.62 -8.03 4.15
N ASN A 120 2.73 -7.87 5.47
CA ASN A 120 1.87 -8.55 6.45
C ASN A 120 0.37 -8.17 6.36
N HIS A 121 0.07 -7.21 5.48
CA HIS A 121 -1.26 -6.71 5.17
C HIS A 121 -1.41 -6.68 3.65
N VAL A 122 -1.98 -7.75 3.11
CA VAL A 122 -2.46 -7.83 1.73
C VAL A 122 -3.98 -7.88 1.76
N TYR A 123 -4.61 -7.11 0.90
CA TYR A 123 -6.06 -7.08 0.75
C TYR A 123 -6.42 -7.36 -0.70
N ARG A 124 -7.43 -8.21 -0.88
CA ARG A 124 -8.03 -8.57 -2.17
C ARG A 124 -9.51 -8.25 -2.11
N PHE A 125 -10.08 -7.76 -3.21
CA PHE A 125 -11.53 -7.62 -3.31
C PHE A 125 -12.18 -9.00 -3.20
N LYS A 126 -13.29 -9.08 -2.46
CA LYS A 126 -14.12 -10.29 -2.47
C LYS A 126 -14.62 -10.57 -3.89
N GLU A 127 -14.80 -11.85 -4.21
CA GLU A 127 -15.10 -12.33 -5.58
C GLU A 127 -16.33 -11.67 -6.22
N ASP A 128 -17.32 -11.24 -5.41
CA ASP A 128 -18.56 -10.62 -5.88
C ASP A 128 -18.51 -9.08 -5.99
N ILE A 129 -17.40 -8.45 -5.59
CA ILE A 129 -17.27 -6.99 -5.56
C ILE A 129 -16.63 -6.42 -6.82
N ALA A 130 -15.58 -7.04 -7.32
CA ALA A 130 -14.82 -6.55 -8.47
C ALA A 130 -14.65 -7.67 -9.50
N SER A 131 -15.14 -7.45 -10.72
CA SER A 131 -14.89 -8.40 -11.79
C SER A 131 -13.44 -8.32 -12.26
N TYR A 132 -12.98 -9.35 -12.96
CA TYR A 132 -11.66 -9.32 -13.62
C TYR A 132 -11.49 -8.08 -14.51
N SER A 133 -12.54 -7.67 -15.24
CA SER A 133 -12.48 -6.47 -16.10
C SER A 133 -12.30 -5.20 -15.28
N ASP A 134 -12.98 -5.08 -14.12
CA ASP A 134 -12.84 -3.91 -13.26
C ASP A 134 -11.42 -3.82 -12.72
N ILE A 135 -10.86 -4.94 -12.28
CA ILE A 135 -9.47 -5.02 -11.79
C ILE A 135 -8.48 -4.61 -12.89
N GLN A 136 -8.62 -5.15 -14.11
CA GLN A 136 -7.72 -4.80 -15.21
C GLN A 136 -7.86 -3.33 -15.62
N ASN A 137 -9.09 -2.78 -15.63
CA ASN A 137 -9.30 -1.37 -15.94
C ASN A 137 -8.74 -0.44 -14.85
N ALA A 138 -8.84 -0.82 -13.57
CA ALA A 138 -8.22 -0.11 -12.47
C ALA A 138 -6.68 -0.13 -12.60
N ILE A 139 -6.09 -1.29 -12.90
CA ILE A 139 -4.64 -1.42 -13.18
C ILE A 139 -4.23 -0.53 -14.36
N ASN A 140 -4.97 -0.55 -15.46
CA ASN A 140 -4.70 0.27 -16.64
C ASN A 140 -4.79 1.77 -16.33
N PHE A 141 -5.79 2.18 -15.54
CA PHE A 141 -5.89 3.55 -15.04
C PHE A 141 -4.64 3.91 -14.25
N ALA A 142 -4.27 3.12 -13.24
CA ALA A 142 -3.11 3.43 -12.41
C ALA A 142 -1.82 3.49 -13.24
N LYS A 143 -1.57 2.52 -14.12
CA LYS A 143 -0.42 2.51 -15.04
C LYS A 143 -0.39 3.74 -15.95
N SER A 144 -1.54 4.25 -16.39
CA SER A 144 -1.59 5.49 -17.18
C SER A 144 -1.19 6.75 -16.40
N GLN A 145 -1.10 6.64 -15.07
CA GLN A 145 -0.60 7.69 -14.18
C GLN A 145 0.90 7.57 -13.89
N ASP A 146 1.63 6.64 -14.52
CA ASP A 146 3.08 6.53 -14.36
C ASP A 146 3.80 7.85 -14.71
N GLY A 147 4.73 8.26 -13.84
CA GLY A 147 5.46 9.53 -13.91
C GLY A 147 4.69 10.76 -13.44
N LYS A 148 3.40 10.65 -13.07
CA LYS A 148 2.62 11.77 -12.53
C LYS A 148 3.06 12.14 -11.13
N LYS A 149 2.99 13.43 -10.79
CA LYS A 149 3.60 13.99 -9.57
C LYS A 149 2.99 13.41 -8.29
N PHE A 150 3.84 13.12 -7.31
CA PHE A 150 3.38 12.87 -5.94
C PHE A 150 3.01 14.18 -5.23
N VAL A 151 1.87 14.17 -4.54
CA VAL A 151 1.50 15.20 -3.56
C VAL A 151 1.31 14.54 -2.19
N PRO A 152 1.73 15.17 -1.09
CA PRO A 152 1.46 14.63 0.23
C PRO A 152 -0.02 14.78 0.57
N LEU A 153 -0.59 13.76 1.23
CA LEU A 153 -1.95 13.80 1.75
C LEU A 153 -2.21 15.04 2.63
N TYR A 154 -1.22 15.45 3.42
CA TYR A 154 -1.29 16.61 4.29
C TYR A 154 -0.08 17.51 4.03
N ASP A 155 -0.36 18.76 3.64
CA ASP A 155 0.67 19.76 3.45
C ASP A 155 0.99 20.41 4.80
N ILE A 156 2.19 20.15 5.31
CA ILE A 156 2.66 20.66 6.61
C ILE A 156 2.84 22.17 6.64
N TYR A 157 3.03 22.82 5.50
CA TYR A 157 3.26 24.26 5.42
C TYR A 157 1.96 25.04 5.41
N THR A 158 0.93 24.51 4.74
CA THR A 158 -0.40 25.13 4.67
C THR A 158 -1.35 24.63 5.75
N GLY A 159 -1.09 23.45 6.31
CA GLY A 159 -1.95 22.78 7.29
C GLY A 159 -3.26 22.25 6.68
N ILE A 160 -3.29 22.02 5.37
CA ILE A 160 -4.47 21.63 4.61
C ILE A 160 -4.30 20.19 4.10
N PHE A 161 -5.38 19.43 4.13
CA PHE A 161 -5.44 18.11 3.49
C PHE A 161 -5.66 18.26 1.99
N HIS A 162 -4.96 17.42 1.24
CA HIS A 162 -5.26 17.21 -0.17
C HIS A 162 -6.64 16.55 -0.30
N ILE A 163 -7.54 17.18 -1.06
CA ILE A 163 -8.89 16.64 -1.30
C ILE A 163 -8.78 15.63 -2.43
N LYS A 164 -9.35 14.44 -2.24
CA LYS A 164 -9.31 13.38 -3.25
C LYS A 164 -10.04 13.77 -4.54
N ASN A 165 -9.48 13.42 -5.69
CA ASN A 165 -10.12 13.58 -7.00
C ASN A 165 -9.87 12.36 -7.89
N SER A 166 -10.93 11.73 -8.40
CA SER A 166 -10.76 10.56 -9.27
C SER A 166 -10.49 10.91 -10.74
N ASN A 167 -10.74 12.16 -11.14
CA ASN A 167 -10.62 12.58 -12.53
C ASN A 167 -9.29 13.34 -12.76
N PRO A 168 -8.29 12.74 -13.43
CA PRO A 168 -7.01 13.40 -13.69
C PRO A 168 -7.12 14.68 -14.53
N ASN A 169 -8.23 14.87 -15.25
CA ASN A 169 -8.45 15.99 -16.14
C ASN A 169 -9.47 17.00 -15.61
N ASP A 170 -9.72 17.05 -14.29
CA ASP A 170 -10.65 18.02 -13.71
C ASP A 170 -10.11 19.45 -13.83
N PRO A 171 -10.74 20.33 -14.63
CA PRO A 171 -10.25 21.70 -14.81
C PRO A 171 -10.42 22.58 -13.56
N ASN A 172 -11.19 22.14 -12.57
CA ASN A 172 -11.45 22.89 -11.34
C ASN A 172 -10.47 22.54 -10.22
N ASP A 173 -9.64 21.52 -10.42
CA ASP A 173 -8.67 21.05 -9.45
C ASP A 173 -7.25 21.15 -10.05
N PRO A 174 -6.43 22.12 -9.63
CA PRO A 174 -5.08 22.31 -10.16
C PRO A 174 -4.12 21.15 -9.83
N LEU A 175 -4.53 20.23 -8.98
CA LEU A 175 -3.76 19.06 -8.60
C LEU A 175 -4.42 17.75 -9.05
N SER A 176 -5.43 17.80 -9.92
CA SER A 176 -6.17 16.62 -10.40
C SER A 176 -5.28 15.52 -10.97
N ASP A 177 -4.16 15.89 -11.58
CA ASP A 177 -3.17 14.99 -12.20
C ASP A 177 -1.95 14.74 -11.29
N SER A 178 -2.15 14.85 -9.98
CA SER A 178 -1.16 14.56 -8.95
C SER A 178 -1.78 13.70 -7.87
N TRP A 179 -1.02 12.78 -7.30
CA TRP A 179 -1.58 11.71 -6.49
C TRP A 179 -0.86 11.57 -5.16
N TYR A 180 -1.60 11.42 -4.06
CA TYR A 180 -1.06 10.76 -2.88
C TYR A 180 -1.32 9.25 -2.93
N CYS A 181 -0.62 8.48 -2.10
CA CYS A 181 -0.53 7.02 -2.25
C CYS A 181 -1.88 6.29 -2.23
N THR A 182 -2.77 6.60 -1.28
CA THR A 182 -4.11 5.98 -1.21
C THR A 182 -5.09 6.51 -2.24
N GLU A 183 -4.92 7.77 -2.67
CA GLU A 183 -5.76 8.40 -3.69
C GLU A 183 -5.63 7.72 -5.04
N LEU A 184 -4.39 7.43 -5.48
CA LEU A 184 -4.14 6.76 -6.75
C LEU A 184 -4.93 5.45 -6.87
N ILE A 185 -4.86 4.62 -5.83
CA ILE A 185 -5.50 3.30 -5.80
C ILE A 185 -7.03 3.45 -5.67
N TRP A 186 -7.50 4.38 -4.84
CA TRP A 186 -8.94 4.67 -4.76
C TRP A 186 -9.49 5.16 -6.08
N ALA A 187 -8.84 6.13 -6.75
CA ALA A 187 -9.26 6.67 -8.03
C ALA A 187 -9.28 5.59 -9.11
N ALA A 188 -8.30 4.69 -9.12
CA ALA A 188 -8.24 3.56 -10.04
C ALA A 188 -9.52 2.70 -9.98
N TYR A 189 -9.94 2.31 -8.78
CA TYR A 189 -11.15 1.51 -8.56
C TYR A 189 -12.45 2.31 -8.63
N TYR A 190 -12.45 3.56 -8.15
CA TYR A 190 -13.62 4.44 -8.18
C TYR A 190 -14.06 4.74 -9.61
N ASN A 191 -13.12 4.92 -10.54
CA ASN A 191 -13.42 5.07 -11.96
C ASN A 191 -14.03 3.80 -12.60
N GLN A 192 -14.01 2.66 -11.92
CA GLN A 192 -14.71 1.42 -12.32
C GLN A 192 -16.05 1.24 -11.58
N GLY A 193 -16.50 2.24 -10.82
CA GLY A 193 -17.73 2.18 -10.03
C GLY A 193 -17.58 1.52 -8.66
N ILE A 194 -16.35 1.21 -8.21
CA ILE A 194 -16.08 0.58 -6.92
C ILE A 194 -15.61 1.65 -5.92
N ASN A 195 -16.48 2.05 -4.99
CA ASN A 195 -16.13 3.02 -3.96
C ASN A 195 -15.64 2.32 -2.68
N ILE A 196 -14.35 2.43 -2.40
CA ILE A 196 -13.69 1.82 -1.23
C ILE A 196 -13.98 2.57 0.09
N GLU A 197 -14.37 3.84 -0.01
CA GLU A 197 -14.50 4.76 1.12
C GLU A 197 -15.37 4.23 2.28
N SER A 198 -14.88 4.39 3.52
CA SER A 198 -15.52 3.86 4.73
C SER A 198 -16.25 4.90 5.58
N THR A 199 -16.39 6.15 5.09
CA THR A 199 -17.11 7.31 5.68
C THR A 199 -16.40 8.09 6.82
N ILE A 200 -15.12 7.84 7.11
CA ILE A 200 -14.42 8.54 8.20
C ILE A 200 -14.19 10.02 7.86
N MET A 201 -13.76 10.31 6.63
CA MET A 201 -13.57 11.67 6.10
C MET A 201 -14.01 11.72 4.64
N GLU A 202 -15.09 12.44 4.35
CA GLU A 202 -15.71 12.46 3.01
C GLU A 202 -14.76 12.97 1.91
N GLU A 203 -13.91 13.94 2.24
CA GLU A 203 -13.04 14.64 1.28
C GLU A 203 -11.69 13.94 1.06
N VAL A 204 -11.36 12.91 1.84
CA VAL A 204 -10.01 12.33 1.87
C VAL A 204 -10.08 10.81 1.97
N ILE A 205 -9.35 10.08 1.11
CA ILE A 205 -9.16 8.64 1.30
C ILE A 205 -7.93 8.34 2.16
N LEU A 206 -8.12 7.66 3.29
CA LEU A 206 -7.06 7.31 4.23
C LEU A 206 -6.71 5.82 4.16
N PRO A 207 -5.52 5.42 4.63
CA PRO A 207 -5.17 4.00 4.75
C PRO A 207 -6.20 3.16 5.53
N ILE A 208 -6.79 3.76 6.57
CA ILE A 208 -7.79 3.10 7.40
C ILE A 208 -9.08 2.76 6.62
N ASP A 209 -9.41 3.51 5.55
CA ASP A 209 -10.60 3.21 4.75
C ASP A 209 -10.51 1.84 4.08
N PHE A 210 -9.32 1.47 3.59
CA PHE A 210 -9.09 0.14 3.01
C PHE A 210 -9.13 -0.94 4.07
N HIS A 211 -8.55 -0.70 5.25
CA HIS A 211 -8.54 -1.66 6.34
C HIS A 211 -9.95 -1.96 6.89
N LEU A 212 -10.81 -0.94 6.97
CA LEU A 212 -12.17 -1.06 7.48
C LEU A 212 -13.21 -1.39 6.41
N SER A 213 -12.85 -1.30 5.13
CA SER A 213 -13.77 -1.57 4.04
C SER A 213 -14.20 -3.04 4.04
N SER A 214 -15.51 -3.26 4.07
CA SER A 214 -16.09 -4.60 3.99
C SER A 214 -15.96 -5.23 2.60
N LEU A 215 -15.45 -4.49 1.62
CA LEU A 215 -15.24 -4.94 0.25
C LEU A 215 -14.05 -5.87 0.11
N PHE A 216 -13.10 -5.79 1.04
CA PHE A 216 -11.88 -6.57 1.01
C PHE A 216 -11.94 -7.81 1.91
N GLU A 217 -11.11 -8.77 1.58
CA GLU A 217 -10.63 -9.81 2.48
C GLU A 217 -9.12 -9.72 2.64
N LYS A 218 -8.61 -10.16 3.80
CA LYS A 218 -7.18 -10.23 4.04
C LYS A 218 -6.63 -11.51 3.39
N VAL A 219 -5.56 -11.37 2.63
CA VAL A 219 -4.86 -12.49 1.99
C VAL A 219 -3.68 -12.94 2.85
N ASN A 220 -3.52 -14.25 3.01
CA ASN A 220 -2.30 -14.84 3.56
C ASN A 220 -1.29 -14.97 2.43
N LEU A 221 -0.13 -14.33 2.56
CA LEU A 221 0.91 -14.31 1.52
C LEU A 221 1.51 -15.69 1.22
N ILE A 222 1.66 -16.49 2.26
CA ILE A 222 2.21 -17.84 2.21
C ILE A 222 1.06 -18.76 2.63
N ASP A 223 0.72 -19.69 1.75
CA ASP A 223 -0.26 -20.75 2.03
C ASP A 223 0.24 -21.73 3.10
#